data_AF-A0AAV2IBI2-F1
#
_entry.id   AF-A0AAV2IBI2-F1
#
_cell.length_a   1.000
_cell.length_b   1.000
_cell.length_c   1.000
_cell.angle_alpha   90.00
_cell.angle_beta   90.00
_cell.angle_gamma   90.00
#
_symmetry.space_group_name_H-M   'P 1'
#
loop_
_entity.id
_entity.type
_entity.pdbx_description
1 polymer ?
#
loop_
_entity_poly.entity_id
_entity_poly.type
_entity_poly.pdbx_seq_one_letter_code
_entity_poly.pdbx_strand_id
1 'polypeptide(L)' 'RDLWSEVNHLLVGFGQQVCLPVGPKCGGCLNRFICPFSSSYNPSEKSKIKINSG' A
#
# COMPACT_ATOMS: atom_id res chain seq x y z
N ARG A 1 11.65 -16.12 13.92
CA ARG A 1 12.34 -15.09 13.07
C ARG A 1 11.81 -15.18 11.63
N ASP A 2 10.63 -15.76 11.45
CA ASP A 2 10.30 -16.53 10.24
C ASP A 2 9.38 -15.74 9.31
N LEU A 3 8.62 -14.79 9.85
CA LEU A 3 7.76 -13.88 9.09
C LEU A 3 8.54 -12.85 8.27
N TRP A 4 9.80 -12.58 8.60
CA TRP A 4 10.59 -11.55 7.93
C TRP A 4 10.82 -11.86 6.45
N SER A 5 11.06 -13.12 6.11
CA SER A 5 11.26 -13.51 4.70
C SER A 5 9.97 -13.29 3.90
N GLU A 6 8.84 -13.71 4.44
CA GLU A 6 7.53 -13.57 3.80
C GLU A 6 7.13 -12.10 3.65
N VAL A 7 7.23 -11.31 4.72
CA VAL A 7 6.94 -9.87 4.68
C VAL A 7 7.84 -9.16 3.66
N ASN A 8 9.12 -9.51 3.61
CA ASN A 8 10.03 -8.94 2.62
C ASN A 8 9.61 -9.33 1.19
N HIS A 9 9.25 -10.59 0.94
CA HIS A 9 8.75 -11.01 -0.37
C HIS A 9 7.50 -10.21 -0.79
N LEU A 10 6.56 -9.99 0.13
CA LEU A 10 5.36 -9.20 -0.12
C LEU A 10 5.71 -7.74 -0.45
N LEU A 11 6.57 -7.09 0.36
CA LEU A 11 6.95 -5.69 0.15
C LEU A 11 7.78 -5.48 -1.12
N VAL A 12 8.71 -6.40 -1.42
CA VAL A 12 9.49 -6.38 -2.66
C VAL A 12 8.58 -6.54 -3.86
N GLY A 13 7.66 -7.53 -3.83
CA GLY A 13 6.68 -7.72 -4.89
C GLY A 13 5.78 -6.49 -5.09
N PHE A 14 5.32 -5.88 -3.99
CA PHE A 14 4.55 -4.63 -4.04
C PHE A 14 5.32 -3.49 -4.73
N GLY A 15 6.60 -3.30 -4.40
CA GLY A 15 7.46 -2.30 -5.05
C GLY A 15 7.74 -2.59 -6.53
N GLN A 16 7.81 -3.86 -6.92
CA GLN A 16 8.07 -4.27 -8.30
C GLN A 16 6.83 -4.26 -9.20
N GLN A 17 5.60 -4.32 -8.65
CA GLN A 17 4.37 -4.45 -9.44
C GLN A 17 3.40 -3.26 -9.32
N VAL A 18 3.39 -2.58 -8.16
CA VAL A 18 2.42 -1.52 -7.82
C VAL A 18 3.12 -0.20 -7.54
N CYS A 19 3.98 -0.14 -6.52
CA CYS A 19 4.68 1.08 -6.12
C CYS A 19 6.02 1.21 -6.84
N LEU A 20 5.93 1.33 -8.17
CA LEU A 20 7.08 1.37 -9.08
C LEU A 20 7.94 2.62 -8.86
N PRO A 21 9.27 2.56 -9.12
CA PRO A 21 10.15 3.73 -9.02
C PRO A 21 9.79 4.82 -10.04
N VAL A 22 9.19 4.45 -11.17
CA VAL A 22 8.66 5.36 -12.19
C VAL A 22 7.24 4.92 -12.54
N GLY A 23 6.30 5.87 -12.58
CA GLY A 23 4.90 5.59 -12.90
C GLY A 23 4.20 4.64 -11.91
N PRO A 24 4.18 4.95 -10.60
CA PRO A 24 3.51 4.10 -9.62
C PRO A 24 2.01 3.99 -9.91
N LYS A 25 1.44 2.79 -9.70
CA LYS A 25 0.02 2.50 -9.96
C LYS A 25 -0.89 2.93 -8.81
N CYS A 26 -0.75 4.18 -8.36
CA CYS A 26 -1.45 4.72 -7.18
C CYS A 26 -2.98 4.65 -7.30
N GLY A 27 -3.54 4.73 -8.51
CA GLY A 27 -4.99 4.63 -8.74
C GLY A 27 -5.62 3.27 -8.38
N GLY A 28 -4.81 2.21 -8.29
CA GLY A 28 -5.25 0.89 -7.80
C GLY A 28 -4.64 0.50 -6.44
N CYS A 29 -3.80 1.36 -5.86
CA CYS A 29 -3.10 1.05 -4.62
C CYS A 29 -4.05 1.18 -3.42
N LEU A 30 -4.19 0.11 -2.63
CA LEU A 30 -5.02 0.11 -1.42
C LEU A 30 -4.53 1.12 -0.37
N ASN A 31 -3.23 1.43 -0.39
CA ASN A 31 -2.62 2.39 0.53
C ASN A 31 -2.73 3.84 0.05
N ARG A 32 -3.36 4.14 -1.11
CA ARG A 32 -3.36 5.50 -1.70
C ARG A 32 -3.80 6.61 -0.74
N PHE A 33 -4.76 6.32 0.14
CA PHE A 33 -5.32 7.32 1.05
C PHE A 33 -4.41 7.59 2.26
N ILE A 34 -3.57 6.63 2.63
CA ILE A 34 -2.61 6.75 3.75
C ILE A 34 -1.16 6.98 3.29
N CYS A 35 -0.88 6.83 2.00
CA CYS A 35 0.44 7.02 1.42
C CYS A 35 0.70 8.51 1.16
N PRO A 36 1.69 9.14 1.80
CA PRO A 36 1.95 10.58 1.66
C PRO A 36 2.42 10.99 0.25
N PHE A 37 2.80 10.02 -0.59
CA PHE A 37 3.23 10.26 -1.97
C PHE A 37 2.11 10.09 -2.99
N SER A 38 0.92 9.64 -2.57
CA SER A 38 -0.23 9.56 -3.45
C SER A 38 -0.87 10.94 -3.60
N SER A 39 -1.39 11.25 -4.79
CA SER A 39 -2.22 12.44 -5.01
C SER A 39 -3.53 12.42 -4.21
N SER A 40 -3.98 11.23 -3.77
CA SER A 40 -5.19 11.05 -2.95
C SER A 40 -4.90 10.99 -1.45
N TYR A 41 -3.69 11.36 -1.00
CA TYR A 41 -3.33 11.30 0.41
C TYR A 41 -4.27 12.16 1.26
N ASN A 42 -4.92 11.53 2.25
CA ASN A 42 -5.76 12.22 3.21
C ASN A 42 -5.47 11.69 4.63
N PRO A 43 -4.79 12.48 5.48
CA PRO A 43 -4.45 12.07 6.85
C PRO A 43 -5.67 11.65 7.70
N SER A 44 -6.85 12.17 7.38
CA SER A 44 -8.09 11.90 8.12
C SER A 44 -8.76 10.55 7.76
N GLU A 45 -8.39 9.93 6.63
CA GLU A 45 -8.98 8.65 6.18
C GLU A 45 -8.41 7.42 6.90
N LYS A 46 -7.38 7.57 7.75
CA LYS A 46 -6.87 6.50 8.64
C LYS A 46 -7.95 5.83 9.48
N SER A 47 -9.08 6.50 9.72
CA SER A 47 -10.17 6.05 10.59
C SER A 47 -11.23 5.17 9.91
N LYS A 48 -11.22 5.03 8.57
CA LYS A 48 -12.32 4.39 7.81
C LYS A 48 -12.00 3.06 7.13
N ILE A 49 -10.82 2.47 7.33
CA ILE A 49 -10.54 1.09 6.89
C ILE A 49 -11.32 0.12 7.80
N LYS A 50 -12.64 0.09 7.67
CA LYS A 50 -13.48 -0.99 8.18
C LYS A 50 -13.24 -2.16 7.24
N ILE A 51 -12.49 -3.13 7.73
CA ILE A 51 -12.38 -4.45 7.12
C ILE A 51 -13.81 -4.96 6.94
N ASN A 52 -14.26 -5.13 5.70
CA ASN A 52 -15.42 -5.99 5.44
C ASN A 52 -14.96 -7.41 5.77
N SER A 53 -15.21 -7.84 7.01
CA SER A 53 -15.22 -9.23 7.41
C SER A 53 -16.42 -9.88 6.75
N GLY A 54 -16.22 -10.42 5.55
CA GLY A 54 -17.10 -11.38 4.89
C GLY A 54 -16.46 -12.75 4.96
#